data_AF-A0A434DVZ1-F1
#
_entry.id   AF-A0A434DVZ1-F1
#
_cell.length_a   1.000
_cell.length_b   1.000
_cell.length_c   1.000
_cell.angle_alpha   90.00
_cell.angle_beta   90.00
_cell.angle_gamma   90.00
#
_symmetry.space_group_name_H-M   'P 1'
#
loop_
_entity.id
_entity.type
_entity.pdbx_description
1 polymer ?
#
loop_
_entity_poly.entity_id
_entity_poly.type
_entity_poly.pdbx_seq_one_letter_code
_entity_poly.pdbx_strand_id
1 'polypeptide(L)' 'MASGQNKISATMTAIAISEPGGPRVLKPETRDVPVPGPGEILIRVRAAGIN' A
#
# COMPACT_ATOMS: atom_id res chain seq x y z
N MET A 1 20.46 8.21 14.09
CA MET A 1 20.95 8.15 12.69
C MET A 1 20.80 6.71 12.18
N ALA A 2 19.61 6.32 11.73
CA ALA A 2 19.44 5.04 11.05
C ALA A 2 19.75 5.26 9.56
N SER A 3 21.01 5.04 9.21
CA SER A 3 21.50 4.98 7.84
C SER A 3 20.86 3.80 7.11
N GLY A 4 20.04 4.13 6.12
CA GLY A 4 19.48 3.18 5.18
C GLY A 4 18.56 3.91 4.23
N GLN A 5 19.13 4.69 3.29
CA GLN A 5 18.36 5.21 2.16
C GLN A 5 17.94 4.02 1.29
N ASN A 6 16.88 3.32 1.69
CA ASN A 6 16.18 2.41 0.81
C ASN A 6 15.24 3.30 -0.01
N LYS A 7 15.62 3.55 -1.27
CA LYS A 7 14.83 4.36 -2.19
C LYS A 7 13.41 3.80 -2.24
N ILE A 8 12.43 4.60 -1.86
CA ILE A 8 11.01 4.21 -1.92
C ILE A 8 10.64 4.10 -3.40
N SER A 9 10.06 2.97 -3.80
CA SER A 9 9.57 2.76 -5.17
C SER A 9 8.50 3.80 -5.52
N ALA A 10 8.41 4.19 -6.79
CA ALA A 10 7.37 5.11 -7.25
C ALA A 10 5.96 4.48 -7.14
N THR A 11 5.89 3.15 -7.23
CA THR A 11 4.64 2.38 -7.15
C THR A 11 4.70 1.28 -6.10
N MET A 12 3.53 0.81 -5.68
CA MET A 12 3.30 -0.28 -4.74
C MET A 12 2.21 -1.23 -5.24
N THR A 13 2.17 -2.43 -4.67
CA THR A 13 1.01 -3.32 -4.81
C THR A 13 -0.08 -2.93 -3.81
N ALA A 14 -1.31 -2.76 -4.29
CA ALA A 14 -2.51 -2.60 -3.49
C ALA A 14 -3.50 -3.75 -3.76
N ILE A 15 -4.31 -4.13 -2.78
CA ILE A 15 -5.45 -5.04 -3.01
C ILE A 15 -6.67 -4.18 -3.31
N ALA A 16 -7.18 -4.26 -4.54
CA ALA A 16 -8.34 -3.50 -4.98
C ALA A 16 -9.57 -4.41 -5.16
N ILE A 17 -10.74 -3.80 -5.01
CA ILE A 17 -12.04 -4.42 -5.28
C ILE A 17 -12.36 -4.17 -6.75
N SER A 18 -12.37 -5.21 -7.60
CA SER A 18 -12.60 -5.02 -9.04
C SER A 18 -14.07 -4.76 -9.38
N GLU A 19 -14.99 -5.26 -8.57
CA GLU A 19 -16.45 -5.14 -8.73
C GLU A 19 -17.15 -5.45 -7.40
N PRO A 20 -18.42 -5.06 -7.21
CA PRO A 20 -19.20 -5.47 -6.04
C PRO A 20 -19.32 -7.00 -5.97
N GLY A 21 -18.99 -7.60 -4.83
CA GLY A 21 -19.08 -9.05 -4.65
C GLY A 21 -18.34 -9.58 -3.42
N GLY A 22 -18.27 -10.91 -3.32
CA GLY A 22 -17.53 -11.59 -2.25
C GLY A 22 -16.01 -11.54 -2.44
N PRO A 23 -15.22 -12.13 -1.52
CA PRO A 23 -13.76 -11.93 -1.45
C PRO A 23 -12.95 -12.25 -2.72
N ARG A 24 -13.49 -13.06 -3.65
CA ARG A 24 -12.84 -13.38 -4.92
C ARG A 24 -12.70 -12.19 -5.88
N VAL A 25 -13.37 -11.07 -5.60
CA VAL A 25 -13.22 -9.82 -6.36
C VAL A 25 -12.00 -9.00 -5.92
N LEU A 26 -11.32 -9.39 -4.84
CA LEU A 26 -10.09 -8.75 -4.37
C LEU A 26 -8.91 -9.16 -5.26
N LYS A 27 -8.29 -8.19 -5.93
CA LYS A 27 -7.19 -8.41 -6.87
C LYS A 27 -6.00 -7.51 -6.55
N PRO A 28 -4.76 -8.01 -6.64
CA PRO A 28 -3.58 -7.16 -6.60
C PRO A 28 -3.55 -6.22 -7.81
N GLU A 29 -3.20 -4.96 -7.58
CA GLU A 29 -2.91 -4.00 -8.64
C GLU A 29 -1.72 -3.10 -8.27
N THR A 30 -1.16 -2.43 -9.27
CA THR A 30 -0.07 -1.47 -9.07
C THR A 30 -0.65 -0.07 -8.94
N ARG A 31 -0.26 0.67 -7.91
CA ARG A 31 -0.62 2.08 -7.67
C ARG A 31 0.60 2.91 -7.35
N ASP A 32 0.51 4.22 -7.53
CA ASP A 32 1.54 5.14 -7.02
C ASP A 32 1.65 5.05 -5.50
N VAL A 33 2.87 5.20 -4.99
CA VAL A 33 3.10 5.34 -3.55
C VAL A 33 2.55 6.70 -3.09
N PRO A 34 1.67 6.75 -2.08
CA PRO A 34 1.10 8.01 -1.63
C PRO A 34 2.16 8.89 -0.96
N VAL A 35 2.01 10.20 -1.13
CA VAL A 35 2.79 11.21 -0.41
C VAL A 35 2.00 11.65 0.82
N PRO A 36 2.52 11.43 2.04
CA PRO A 36 1.83 11.85 3.27
C PRO A 36 1.64 13.38 3.32
N GLY A 37 0.46 13.81 3.77
CA GLY A 37 0.18 15.20 4.12
C GLY A 37 0.69 15.58 5.52
N PRO A 38 0.40 16.81 5.98
CA PRO A 38 0.78 17.25 7.31
C PRO A 38 0.18 16.36 8.41
N GLY A 39 1.03 15.82 9.29
CA GLY A 39 0.62 14.95 10.40
C GLY A 39 0.43 13.47 10.03
N GLU A 40 0.66 13.10 8.77
CA GLU A 40 0.59 11.71 8.31
C GLU A 40 1.98 11.07 8.24
N ILE A 41 2.03 9.74 8.21
CA ILE A 41 3.26 8.97 7.99
C ILE A 41 3.06 7.92 6.89
N LEU A 42 4.12 7.65 6.14
CA LEU A 42 4.14 6.56 5.17
C LEU A 42 4.61 5.26 5.84
N ILE A 43 3.79 4.21 5.74
CA ILE A 43 4.08 2.90 6.32
C ILE A 43 4.29 1.88 5.21
N ARG A 44 5.45 1.19 5.25
CA ARG A 44 5.65 -0.02 4.44
C ARG A 44 4.97 -1.21 5.11
N VAL A 45 3.75 -1.51 4.68
CA VAL A 45 2.95 -2.63 5.20
C VAL A 45 3.68 -3.95 4.99
N ARG A 46 3.94 -4.69 6.08
CA ARG A 46 4.52 -6.04 6.04
C ARG A 46 3.45 -7.14 6.08
N ALA A 47 2.33 -6.87 6.75
CA ALA A 47 1.16 -7.72 6.86
C ALA A 47 -0.06 -6.85 7.23
N ALA A 48 -1.26 -7.31 6.93
CA ALA A 48 -2.52 -6.71 7.33
C ALA A 48 -3.46 -7.79 7.89
N GLY A 49 -4.25 -7.43 8.92
CA GLY A 49 -5.32 -8.29 9.43
C GLY A 49 -6.54 -8.26 8.53
N ILE A 50 -7.37 -9.30 8.61
CA ILE A 50 -8.69 -9.36 7.97
C ILE A 50 -9.76 -8.97 9.01
N ASN A 51 -10.81 -8.28 8.56
CA ASN A 51 -11.94 -7.84 9.36
C ASN A 51 -13.25 -7.99 8.57
#